data_AF-A0A3D1MZU3-F1
#
_entry.id   AF-A0A3D1MZU3-F1
#
_cell.length_a   1.000
_cell.length_b   1.000
_cell.length_c   1.000
_cell.angle_alpha   90.00
_cell.angle_beta   90.00
_cell.angle_gamma   90.00
#
_symmetry.space_group_name_H-M   'P 1'
#
loop_
_entity.id
_entity.type
_entity.pdbx_description
1 polymer ?
#
loop_
_entity_poly.entity_id
_entity_poly.type
_entity_poly.pdbx_seq_one_letter_code
_entity_poly.pdbx_strand_id
1 'polypeptide(L)'
;MKRNTIGVNPLDAVIPPMLKTKLPEPVKETVKLKAPQRQVRQQITFQLPANTIERLRDAAYWLRRSMNEVVQEALSKELSALGKKENGGIPKREQARLAPGRKVTR
;
A
#
# COMPACT_ATOMS: atom_id res chain seq x y z
N MET A 1 30.57 -14.96 -21.29
CA MET A 1 30.68 -16.43 -21.25
C MET A 1 29.49 -17.02 -22.00
N LYS A 2 29.69 -17.59 -23.19
CA LYS A 2 28.64 -18.27 -23.96
C LYS A 2 28.29 -19.57 -23.24
N ARG A 3 27.01 -19.81 -22.95
CA ARG A 3 26.53 -21.09 -22.40
C ARG A 3 26.63 -22.13 -23.51
N ASN A 4 27.55 -23.09 -23.38
CA ASN A 4 27.60 -24.26 -24.24
C ASN A 4 26.50 -25.22 -23.78
N THR A 5 25.38 -25.24 -24.48
CA THR A 5 24.38 -26.30 -24.34
C THR A 5 24.95 -27.60 -24.90
N ILE A 6 24.86 -28.67 -24.12
CA ILE A 6 25.35 -30.00 -24.45
C ILE A 6 24.35 -30.60 -25.46
N GLY A 7 24.59 -30.38 -26.75
CA GLY A 7 23.82 -31.00 -27.84
C GLY A 7 22.54 -30.27 -28.25
N VAL A 8 21.99 -30.73 -29.37
CA VAL A 8 20.69 -30.30 -29.93
C VAL A 8 19.59 -30.86 -29.04
N ASN A 9 18.72 -30.00 -28.52
CA ASN A 9 17.60 -30.43 -27.68
C ASN A 9 16.58 -31.19 -28.54
N PRO A 10 16.30 -32.49 -28.28
CA PRO A 10 15.37 -33.28 -29.08
C PRO A 10 13.92 -32.75 -29.03
N LEU A 11 13.57 -31.91 -28.06
CA LEU A 11 12.26 -31.26 -27.97
C LEU A 11 12.08 -30.08 -28.94
N ASP A 12 13.17 -29.51 -29.48
CA ASP A 12 13.10 -28.41 -30.44
C ASP A 12 12.49 -28.84 -31.78
N ALA A 13 12.53 -30.15 -32.09
CA ALA A 13 11.93 -30.72 -33.29
C ALA A 13 10.38 -30.83 -33.22
N VAL A 14 9.81 -30.73 -32.02
CA VAL A 14 8.35 -30.87 -31.79
C VAL A 14 7.63 -29.54 -32.00
N ILE A 15 8.35 -28.42 -31.96
CA ILE A 15 7.77 -27.10 -32.20
C ILE A 15 7.83 -26.83 -33.70
N PRO A 16 6.69 -26.82 -34.43
CA PRO A 16 6.71 -26.43 -35.82
C PRO A 16 7.29 -25.01 -35.93
N PRO A 17 8.23 -24.74 -36.85
CA PRO A 17 8.77 -23.41 -37.04
C PRO A 17 7.60 -22.52 -37.47
N MET A 18 7.07 -21.73 -36.55
CA MET A 18 6.10 -20.70 -36.89
C MET A 18 6.78 -19.79 -37.92
N LEU A 19 6.31 -19.89 -39.16
CA LEU A 19 6.58 -18.91 -40.20
C LEU A 19 6.40 -17.55 -39.55
N LYS A 20 7.47 -16.74 -39.57
CA LYS A 20 7.43 -15.33 -39.17
C LYS A 20 6.60 -14.56 -40.20
N THR A 21 5.32 -14.86 -40.26
CA THR A 21 4.34 -13.99 -40.89
C THR A 21 4.32 -12.76 -40.02
N LYS A 22 4.80 -11.62 -40.56
CA LYS A 22 4.65 -10.31 -39.91
C LYS A 22 3.16 -10.09 -39.68
N LEU A 23 2.66 -10.41 -38.49
CA LEU A 23 1.36 -9.91 -38.06
C LEU A 23 1.47 -8.37 -38.04
N PRO A 24 0.50 -7.63 -38.59
CA PRO A 24 0.45 -6.19 -38.41
C PRO A 24 0.46 -5.91 -36.91
N GLU A 25 1.30 -4.97 -36.50
CA GLU A 25 1.46 -4.59 -35.10
C GLU A 25 0.07 -4.33 -34.50
N PRO A 26 -0.28 -4.95 -33.36
CA PRO A 26 -1.50 -4.57 -32.68
C PRO A 26 -1.33 -3.10 -32.30
N VAL A 27 -2.18 -2.25 -32.86
CA VAL A 27 -2.33 -0.86 -32.43
C VAL A 27 -2.57 -0.92 -30.93
N LYS A 28 -1.53 -0.62 -30.16
CA LYS A 28 -1.63 -0.47 -28.72
C LYS A 28 -2.42 0.81 -28.51
N GLU A 29 -3.74 0.70 -28.56
CA GLU A 29 -4.60 1.63 -27.85
C GLU A 29 -4.17 1.54 -26.39
N THR A 30 -3.26 2.44 -26.01
CA THR A 30 -2.89 2.66 -24.63
C THR A 30 -4.12 3.21 -23.93
N VAL A 31 -5.02 2.32 -23.52
CA VAL A 31 -5.90 2.58 -22.40
C VAL A 31 -4.96 2.96 -21.28
N LYS A 32 -4.87 4.26 -20.99
CA LYS A 32 -4.15 4.79 -19.84
C LYS A 32 -4.87 4.28 -18.59
N LEU A 33 -4.63 3.02 -18.24
CA LEU A 33 -4.87 2.47 -16.92
C LEU A 33 -4.04 3.34 -15.98
N LYS A 34 -4.71 4.32 -15.40
CA LYS A 34 -4.15 5.24 -14.41
C LYS A 34 -3.57 4.36 -13.32
N ALA A 35 -2.25 4.18 -13.33
CA ALA A 35 -1.57 3.34 -12.35
C ALA A 35 -2.01 3.84 -10.97
N PRO A 36 -2.46 2.96 -10.06
CA PRO A 36 -2.89 3.38 -8.75
C PRO A 36 -1.76 4.16 -8.11
N GLN A 37 -2.03 5.40 -7.70
CA GLN A 37 -1.03 6.24 -7.04
C GLN A 37 -0.49 5.46 -5.85
N ARG A 38 0.81 5.13 -5.90
CA ARG A 38 1.47 4.35 -4.86
C ARG A 38 1.42 5.18 -3.58
N GLN A 39 0.55 4.79 -2.65
CA GLN A 39 0.46 5.44 -1.35
C GLN A 39 1.81 5.32 -0.66
N VAL A 40 2.39 6.46 -0.28
CA VAL A 40 3.63 6.51 0.48
C VAL A 40 3.32 6.00 1.88
N ARG A 41 3.79 4.79 2.21
CA ARG A 41 3.63 4.21 3.55
C ARG A 41 4.78 4.68 4.42
N GLN A 42 4.46 5.34 5.53
CA GLN A 42 5.43 5.72 6.55
C GLN A 42 5.35 4.74 7.72
N GLN A 43 6.49 4.27 8.21
CA GLN A 43 6.55 3.45 9.41
C GLN A 43 6.64 4.36 10.63
N ILE A 44 5.72 4.17 11.56
CA ILE A 44 5.64 4.92 12.81
C ILE A 44 5.52 3.91 13.95
N THR A 45 6.24 4.13 15.04
CA THR A 45 6.16 3.32 16.26
C THR A 45 5.54 4.16 17.36
N PHE A 46 4.50 3.64 18.01
CA PHE A 46 3.86 4.25 19.16
C PHE A 46 3.59 3.18 20.22
N GLN A 47 3.48 3.60 21.47
CA GLN A 47 3.20 2.70 22.58
C GLN A 47 1.69 2.52 22.76
N LEU A 48 1.27 1.28 23.01
CA LEU A 48 -0.09 0.92 23.34
C LEU A 48 -0.11 0.04 24.59
N PRO A 49 -1.21 0.06 25.37
CA PRO A 49 -1.41 -0.92 26.43
C PRO A 49 -1.36 -2.35 25.90
N ALA A 50 -0.77 -3.28 26.67
CA ALA A 50 -0.61 -4.68 26.27
C ALA A 50 -1.96 -5.32 25.87
N ASN A 51 -2.99 -5.10 26.67
CA ASN A 51 -4.34 -5.61 26.41
C ASN A 51 -4.92 -5.10 25.08
N THR A 52 -4.57 -3.87 24.66
CA THR A 52 -5.00 -3.31 23.37
C THR A 52 -4.27 -3.99 22.21
N ILE A 53 -2.99 -4.30 22.39
CA ILE A 53 -2.19 -5.01 21.38
C ILE A 53 -2.72 -6.44 21.19
N GLU A 54 -3.06 -7.13 22.27
CA GLU A 54 -3.67 -8.47 22.22
C GLU A 54 -4.98 -8.45 21.44
N ARG A 55 -5.90 -7.54 21.78
CA ARG A 55 -7.16 -7.37 21.05
C ARG A 55 -6.95 -7.03 19.57
N LEU A 56 -5.93 -6.25 19.23
CA LEU A 56 -5.57 -5.94 17.84
C LEU A 56 -5.08 -7.19 17.09
N ARG A 57 -4.28 -8.04 17.74
CA ARG A 57 -3.83 -9.32 17.16
C ARG A 57 -5.00 -10.26 16.90
N ASP A 58 -5.90 -10.39 17.88
CA ASP A 58 -7.10 -11.22 17.74
C ASP A 58 -8.00 -10.69 16.63
N ALA A 59 -8.23 -9.38 16.57
CA ALA A 59 -9.02 -8.75 15.53
C ALA A 59 -8.42 -9.00 14.14
N ALA A 60 -7.10 -8.85 13.98
CA ALA A 60 -6.42 -9.12 12.71
C ALA A 60 -6.58 -10.59 12.28
N TYR A 61 -6.44 -11.52 13.24
CA TYR A 61 -6.64 -12.95 13.01
C TYR A 61 -8.06 -13.27 12.53
N TRP A 62 -9.07 -12.85 13.29
CA TRP A 62 -10.48 -13.17 12.99
C TRP A 62 -11.01 -12.46 11.75
N LEU A 63 -10.59 -11.22 11.50
CA LEU A 63 -11.03 -10.45 10.33
C LEU A 63 -10.27 -10.82 9.05
N ARG A 64 -9.26 -11.70 9.13
CA ARG A 64 -8.35 -12.06 8.02
C ARG A 64 -7.74 -10.82 7.33
N ARG A 65 -7.38 -9.83 8.14
CA ARG A 65 -6.78 -8.57 7.68
C ARG A 65 -5.42 -8.38 8.29
N SER A 66 -4.57 -7.60 7.64
CA SER A 66 -3.30 -7.21 8.26
C SER A 66 -3.57 -6.32 9.47
N MET A 67 -2.71 -6.41 10.50
CA MET A 67 -2.81 -5.55 11.68
C MET A 67 -2.77 -4.06 11.29
N ASN A 68 -2.01 -3.72 10.25
CA ASN A 68 -1.95 -2.34 9.71
C ASN A 68 -3.30 -1.87 9.15
N GLU A 69 -4.04 -2.73 8.45
CA GLU A 69 -5.37 -2.38 7.91
C GLU A 69 -6.38 -2.14 9.03
N VAL A 70 -6.35 -2.99 10.07
CA VAL A 70 -7.23 -2.84 11.24
C VAL A 70 -6.94 -1.51 11.95
N VAL A 71 -5.65 -1.21 12.18
CA VAL A 71 -5.23 0.04 12.81
C VAL A 71 -5.60 1.25 11.94
N GLN A 72 -5.37 1.19 10.63
CA GLN A 72 -5.71 2.27 9.70
C GLN A 72 -7.21 2.56 9.70
N GLU A 73 -8.04 1.54 9.65
CA GLU A 73 -9.50 1.71 9.68
C GLU A 73 -9.96 2.29 11.02
N ALA A 74 -9.46 1.78 12.15
CA ALA A 74 -9.82 2.28 13.47
C ALA A 74 -9.41 3.74 13.66
N LEU A 75 -8.17 4.09 13.32
CA LEU A 75 -7.66 5.45 13.45
C LEU A 75 -8.38 6.43 12.52
N SER A 76 -8.67 6.04 11.27
CA SER A 76 -9.38 6.92 10.33
C SER A 76 -10.80 7.25 10.80
N LYS A 77 -11.52 6.28 11.37
CA LYS A 77 -12.85 6.48 11.95
C LYS A 77 -12.81 7.40 13.16
N GLU A 78 -11.90 7.15 14.10
CA GLU A 78 -11.77 7.97 15.31
C GLU A 78 -11.31 9.40 15.01
N LEU A 79 -10.32 9.59 14.13
CA LEU A 79 -9.91 10.93 13.71
C LEU A 79 -11.04 11.70 13.03
N SER A 80 -11.85 11.02 12.23
CA SER A 80 -13.04 11.63 11.61
C SER A 80 -14.10 12.00 12.65
N ALA A 81 -14.30 11.17 13.67
CA ALA A 81 -15.23 11.43 14.76
C ALA A 81 -14.76 12.58 15.65
N LEU A 82 -13.48 12.62 16.00
CA LEU A 82 -12.85 13.71 16.75
C LEU A 82 -12.91 15.03 15.98
N GLY A 83 -12.60 15.01 14.68
CA GLY A 83 -12.71 16.20 13.83
C GLY A 83 -14.14 16.73 13.68
N LYS A 84 -15.17 15.89 13.83
CA LYS A 84 -16.57 16.37 13.88
C LYS A 84 -16.94 16.97 15.24
N LYS A 85 -16.32 16.50 16.33
CA LYS A 85 -16.56 17.00 17.70
C LYS A 85 -15.87 18.34 17.94
N GLU A 86 -14.68 18.55 17.39
CA GLU A 86 -14.07 19.88 17.35
C GLU A 86 -14.67 20.67 16.19
N ASN A 87 -15.46 21.70 16.51
CA ASN A 87 -16.17 22.60 15.58
C ASN A 87 -15.29 23.17 14.44
N GLY A 88 -14.99 22.36 13.41
CA GLY A 88 -14.16 22.76 12.26
C GLY A 88 -13.08 21.77 11.81
N GLY A 89 -12.92 20.62 12.48
CA GLY A 89 -11.93 19.60 12.10
C GLY A 89 -10.56 19.78 12.74
N ILE A 90 -9.73 18.74 12.64
CA ILE A 90 -8.34 18.77 13.10
C ILE A 90 -7.51 19.54 12.05
N PRO A 91 -6.96 20.73 12.37
CA PRO A 91 -6.22 21.54 11.39
C PRO A 91 -4.92 20.84 10.99
N LYS A 92 -4.51 21.04 9.72
CA LYS A 92 -3.20 20.55 9.26
C LYS A 92 -2.10 21.32 9.98
N ARG A 93 -1.10 20.59 10.49
CA ARG A 93 0.03 21.17 11.24
C ARG A 93 0.79 22.26 10.47
N GLU A 94 0.83 22.19 9.14
CA GLU A 94 1.46 23.20 8.27
C GLU A 94 0.70 24.54 8.22
N GLN A 95 -0.61 24.53 8.51
CA GLN A 95 -1.47 25.72 8.49
C GLN A 95 -1.56 26.40 9.86
N ALA A 96 -1.27 25.67 10.93
CA ALA A 96 -1.18 26.21 12.28
C ALA A 96 0.24 26.69 12.54
N ARG A 97 0.51 27.98 12.27
CA ARG A 97 1.73 28.64 12.76
C ARG A 97 1.82 28.36 14.27
N LEU A 98 2.83 27.59 14.70
CA LEU A 98 3.03 27.25 16.10
C LEU A 98 3.12 28.54 16.92
N ALA A 99 2.05 28.90 17.62
CA ALA A 99 2.12 29.94 18.64
C ALA A 99 3.03 29.40 19.75
N PRO A 100 4.12 30.09 20.12
CA PRO A 100 4.98 29.65 21.20
C PRO A 100 4.19 29.65 22.52
N GLY A 101 4.00 28.45 23.09
CA GLY A 101 3.70 28.24 24.50
C GLY A 101 2.21 28.21 24.90
N ARG A 102 1.64 27.00 25.04
CA ARG A 102 0.56 26.80 26.01
C ARG A 102 1.22 26.79 27.40
N LYS A 103 0.93 27.79 28.25
CA LYS A 103 1.39 27.78 29.65
C LYS A 103 0.83 26.54 30.33
N VAL A 104 1.71 25.65 30.76
CA VAL A 104 1.38 24.55 31.66
C VAL A 104 1.33 25.16 33.06
N THR A 105 0.14 25.48 33.56
CA THR A 105 -0.04 25.80 34.98
C THR A 105 0.06 24.50 35.78
N ARG A 106 1.07 24.42 36.65
CA ARG A 106 1.15 23.45 37.74
C ARG A 106 0.23 23.85 38.88
#